data_AF-A0A2E4P9T3-F1
#
_entry.id   AF-A0A2E4P9T3-F1
#
_cell.length_a   1.000
_cell.length_b   1.000
_cell.length_c   1.000
_cell.angle_alpha   90.00
_cell.angle_beta   90.00
_cell.angle_gamma   90.00
#
_symmetry.space_group_name_H-M   'P 1'
#
loop_
_entity.id
_entity.type
_entity.pdbx_description
1 polymer ?
#
loop_
_entity_poly.entity_id
_entity_poly.type
_entity_poly.pdbx_seq_one_letter_code
_entity_poly.pdbx_strand_id
1 'polypeptide(L)'
;MRAIGAYDTKAEPKAFTNNKKTMVFIPMHHIGLKEFYNDVHRLTDSLHDEGYIVFYESVKTKDSLTEEQKKILNLKLRKMVGVNIDTIGYLDTVNNRLMGRRFKNRKGLINQPHPRLMGADFTKDRVQDVPFNKLIAEYESRYGEIMLNPCDYNLRPHEKYECGKEPDDQVNAIIRGYREESLAKGIMEEENDKIVVVYGALHEWGLYKKLQALDSMWTRVVKPN
;
A
#
# COMPACT_ATOMS: atom_id res chain seq x y z
N MET A 1 -12.94 6.06 -9.59
CA MET A 1 -13.61 4.84 -9.10
C MET A 1 -13.54 3.70 -10.11
N ARG A 2 -14.16 3.78 -11.30
CA ARG A 2 -14.04 2.71 -12.32
C ARG A 2 -12.60 2.48 -12.80
N ALA A 3 -11.87 3.55 -13.13
CA ALA A 3 -10.49 3.46 -13.61
C ALA A 3 -9.48 2.90 -12.58
N ILE A 4 -9.88 2.78 -11.31
CA ILE A 4 -9.05 2.24 -10.22
C ILE A 4 -9.67 0.96 -9.65
N GLY A 5 -10.59 0.32 -10.37
CA GLY A 5 -11.23 -0.94 -9.97
C GLY A 5 -12.05 -0.91 -8.67
N ALA A 6 -12.42 0.27 -8.17
CA ALA A 6 -13.13 0.39 -6.89
C ALA A 6 -14.53 -0.25 -6.87
N TYR A 7 -15.08 -0.62 -8.04
CA TYR A 7 -16.35 -1.33 -8.16
C TYR A 7 -16.19 -2.78 -8.58
N ASP A 8 -14.97 -3.27 -8.70
CA ASP A 8 -14.71 -4.66 -8.99
C ASP A 8 -15.12 -5.47 -7.77
N THR A 9 -15.60 -6.69 -7.99
CA THR A 9 -16.00 -7.61 -6.92
C THR A 9 -15.03 -8.77 -6.76
N LYS A 10 -14.02 -8.85 -7.63
CA LYS A 10 -13.01 -9.91 -7.64
C LYS A 10 -11.63 -9.31 -7.80
N ALA A 11 -10.64 -9.90 -7.16
CA ALA A 11 -9.26 -9.58 -7.41
C ALA A 11 -8.74 -10.36 -8.62
N GLU A 12 -7.82 -9.75 -9.37
CA GLU A 12 -7.16 -10.37 -10.52
C GLU A 12 -5.70 -10.66 -10.19
N PRO A 13 -5.40 -11.79 -9.52
CA PRO A 13 -4.04 -12.12 -9.12
C PRO A 13 -3.13 -12.35 -10.33
N LYS A 14 -1.87 -11.96 -10.20
CA LYS A 14 -0.85 -12.13 -11.24
C LYS A 14 0.31 -12.94 -10.68
N ALA A 15 0.63 -14.04 -11.34
CA ALA A 15 1.72 -14.91 -10.93
C ALA A 15 3.02 -14.56 -11.68
N PHE A 16 4.13 -14.68 -10.96
CA PHE A 16 5.49 -14.45 -11.44
C PHE A 16 6.40 -15.55 -10.90
N THR A 17 7.48 -15.87 -11.61
CA THR A 17 8.47 -16.86 -11.16
C THR A 17 9.86 -16.55 -11.71
N ASN A 18 10.89 -16.97 -10.98
CA ASN A 18 12.28 -17.05 -11.45
C ASN A 18 12.80 -18.49 -11.52
N ASN A 19 11.91 -19.47 -11.70
CA ASN A 19 12.16 -20.94 -11.65
C ASN A 19 12.50 -21.51 -10.28
N LYS A 20 12.87 -20.68 -9.29
CA LYS A 20 13.08 -21.09 -7.90
C LYS A 20 11.91 -20.68 -7.02
N LYS A 21 11.55 -19.40 -7.07
CA LYS A 21 10.45 -18.80 -6.34
C LYS A 21 9.24 -18.58 -7.25
N THR A 22 8.06 -18.65 -6.67
CA THR A 22 6.78 -18.28 -7.26
C THR A 22 6.13 -17.21 -6.40
N MET A 23 5.77 -16.09 -7.03
CA MET A 23 5.12 -14.97 -6.37
C MET A 23 3.76 -14.71 -7.01
N VAL A 24 2.71 -14.59 -6.20
CA VAL A 24 1.37 -14.19 -6.63
C VAL A 24 1.08 -12.79 -6.10
N PHE A 25 0.97 -11.81 -7.00
CA PHE A 25 0.60 -10.45 -6.66
C PHE A 25 -0.92 -10.30 -6.70
N ILE A 26 -1.53 -9.91 -5.57
CA ILE A 26 -2.94 -9.57 -5.46
C ILE A 26 -3.06 -8.03 -5.43
N PRO A 27 -3.52 -7.41 -6.53
CA PRO A 27 -3.58 -5.95 -6.64
C PRO A 27 -4.69 -5.37 -5.77
N MET A 28 -4.33 -4.52 -4.81
CA MET A 28 -5.26 -3.93 -3.84
C MET A 28 -5.70 -2.52 -4.23
N HIS A 29 -6.93 -2.18 -3.82
CA HIS A 29 -7.46 -0.82 -3.83
C HIS A 29 -7.76 -0.37 -2.39
N HIS A 30 -7.38 0.86 -2.04
CA HIS A 30 -7.66 1.40 -0.70
C HIS A 30 -9.14 1.69 -0.42
N ILE A 31 -9.96 1.76 -1.47
CA ILE A 31 -11.42 1.85 -1.38
C ILE A 31 -12.02 0.90 -2.40
N GLY A 32 -12.99 0.10 -1.97
CA GLY A 32 -13.62 -0.92 -2.80
C GLY A 32 -14.97 -1.39 -2.24
N LEU A 33 -15.58 -2.32 -2.96
CA LEU A 33 -16.75 -3.05 -2.48
C LEU A 33 -16.35 -4.10 -1.43
N LYS A 34 -17.23 -4.41 -0.48
CA LYS A 34 -16.97 -5.46 0.53
C LYS A 34 -16.69 -6.81 -0.13
N GLU A 35 -17.38 -7.08 -1.24
CA GLU A 35 -17.26 -8.30 -2.03
C GLU A 35 -15.84 -8.50 -2.57
N PHE A 36 -15.17 -7.43 -2.99
CA PHE A 36 -13.78 -7.48 -3.43
C PHE A 36 -12.85 -7.96 -2.31
N TYR A 37 -12.98 -7.39 -1.11
CA TYR A 37 -12.12 -7.76 0.02
C TYR A 37 -12.42 -9.18 0.54
N ASN A 38 -13.68 -9.62 0.45
CA ASN A 38 -14.05 -11.02 0.71
C ASN A 38 -13.40 -11.96 -0.32
N ASP A 39 -13.33 -11.56 -1.60
CA ASP A 39 -12.66 -12.35 -2.63
C ASP A 39 -11.15 -12.44 -2.37
N VAL A 40 -10.50 -11.34 -1.99
CA VAL A 40 -9.10 -11.32 -1.55
C VAL A 40 -8.87 -12.28 -0.39
N HIS A 41 -9.73 -12.25 0.63
CA HIS A 41 -9.64 -13.19 1.77
C HIS A 41 -9.66 -14.64 1.31
N ARG A 42 -10.64 -15.04 0.48
CA ARG A 42 -10.73 -16.42 -0.03
C ARG A 42 -9.51 -16.81 -0.86
N LEU A 43 -8.99 -15.90 -1.69
CA LEU A 43 -7.78 -16.15 -2.48
C LEU A 43 -6.57 -16.35 -1.57
N THR A 44 -6.41 -15.49 -0.57
CA THR A 44 -5.33 -15.59 0.41
C THR A 44 -5.40 -16.90 1.19
N ASP A 45 -6.58 -17.28 1.69
CA ASP A 45 -6.78 -18.56 2.40
C ASP A 45 -6.42 -19.76 1.50
N SER A 46 -6.91 -19.77 0.25
CA SER A 46 -6.59 -20.83 -0.71
C SER A 46 -5.09 -20.92 -0.99
N LEU A 47 -4.38 -19.78 -1.07
CA LEU A 47 -2.94 -19.76 -1.30
C LEU A 47 -2.15 -20.20 -0.06
N HIS A 48 -2.63 -19.87 1.14
CA HIS A 48 -2.08 -20.43 2.37
C HIS A 48 -2.16 -21.97 2.39
N ASP A 49 -3.30 -22.55 1.97
CA ASP A 49 -3.47 -24.00 1.88
C ASP A 49 -2.51 -24.64 0.86
N GLU A 50 -2.07 -23.89 -0.16
CA GLU A 50 -1.04 -24.30 -1.12
C GLU A 50 0.40 -24.11 -0.63
N GLY A 51 0.58 -23.67 0.61
CA GLY A 51 1.87 -23.46 1.27
C GLY A 51 2.53 -22.12 0.95
N TYR A 52 1.78 -21.14 0.45
CA TYR A 52 2.29 -19.78 0.34
C TYR A 52 2.34 -19.09 1.71
N ILE A 53 3.29 -18.18 1.86
CA ILE A 53 3.25 -17.15 2.92
C ILE A 53 2.82 -15.81 2.32
N VAL A 54 2.23 -14.92 3.12
CA VAL A 54 1.72 -13.62 2.63
C VAL A 54 2.60 -12.47 3.11
N PHE A 55 2.92 -11.60 2.18
CA PHE A 55 3.55 -10.31 2.39
C PHE A 55 2.48 -9.24 2.23
N TYR A 56 2.21 -8.50 3.31
CA TYR A 56 1.18 -7.46 3.29
C TYR A 56 1.76 -6.06 3.51
N GLU A 57 1.08 -5.11 2.89
CA GLU A 57 1.33 -3.68 3.01
C GLU A 57 0.96 -3.16 4.41
N SER A 58 1.87 -2.41 5.04
CA SER A 58 1.60 -1.63 6.23
C SER A 58 2.71 -0.63 6.51
N VAL A 59 2.40 0.63 6.26
CA VAL A 59 3.21 1.82 6.55
C VAL A 59 3.17 2.29 8.01
N LYS A 60 2.53 1.51 8.91
CA LYS A 60 2.44 1.85 10.35
C LYS A 60 3.82 1.95 10.99
N THR A 61 4.07 3.02 11.75
CA THR A 61 5.28 3.19 12.55
C THR A 61 5.32 2.19 13.70
N LYS A 62 6.45 1.51 13.90
CA LYS A 62 6.65 0.55 15.01
C LYS A 62 7.44 1.13 16.19
N ASP A 63 7.95 2.35 16.06
CA ASP A 63 8.84 2.98 17.03
C ASP A 63 8.10 3.61 18.21
N SER A 64 8.80 3.76 19.35
CA SER A 64 8.36 4.44 20.57
C SER A 64 8.30 5.96 20.39
N LEU A 65 7.49 6.43 19.44
CA LEU A 65 7.30 7.85 19.16
C LEU A 65 6.30 8.46 20.14
N THR A 66 6.58 9.68 20.60
CA THR A 66 5.60 10.49 21.35
C THR A 66 4.44 10.89 20.45
N GLU A 67 3.31 11.25 21.05
CA GLU A 67 2.15 11.72 20.28
C GLU A 67 2.45 12.98 19.45
N GLU A 68 3.32 13.86 19.96
CA GLU A 68 3.77 15.04 19.21
C GLU A 68 4.62 14.64 18.00
N GLN A 69 5.54 13.68 18.14
CA GLN A 69 6.31 13.18 17.00
C GLN A 69 5.42 12.54 15.94
N LYS A 70 4.43 11.73 16.35
CA LYS A 70 3.45 11.12 15.43
C LYS A 70 2.65 12.20 14.69
N LYS A 71 2.22 13.25 15.41
CA LYS A 71 1.51 14.38 14.81
C LYS A 71 2.35 15.07 13.73
N ILE A 72 3.61 15.39 14.02
CA ILE A 72 4.51 16.03 13.04
C ILE A 72 4.74 15.12 11.83
N LEU A 73 4.97 13.82 12.04
CA LEU A 73 5.12 12.87 10.93
C LEU A 73 3.85 12.77 10.08
N ASN A 74 2.67 12.76 10.69
CA ASN A 74 1.41 12.75 9.95
C ASN A 74 1.22 14.02 9.10
N LEU A 75 1.63 15.19 9.62
CA LEU A 75 1.61 16.43 8.84
C LEU A 75 2.59 16.37 7.66
N LYS A 76 3.84 15.91 7.88
CA LYS A 76 4.83 15.73 6.81
C LYS A 76 4.34 14.75 5.76
N LEU A 77 3.78 13.62 6.18
CA LEU A 77 3.19 12.63 5.28
C LEU A 77 2.06 13.24 4.46
N ARG A 78 1.12 13.95 5.10
CA ARG A 78 0.00 14.60 4.41
C ARG A 78 0.50 15.62 3.38
N LYS A 79 1.60 16.32 3.67
CA LYS A 79 2.26 17.22 2.73
C LYS A 79 2.91 16.51 1.54
N MET A 80 3.55 15.37 1.78
CA MET A 80 4.10 14.54 0.70
C MET A 80 2.99 14.01 -0.22
N VAL A 81 1.97 13.38 0.35
CA VAL A 81 0.98 12.63 -0.44
C VAL A 81 -0.25 13.45 -0.86
N GLY A 82 -0.44 14.64 -0.27
CA GLY A 82 -1.56 15.53 -0.56
C GLY A 82 -2.93 15.03 -0.06
N VAL A 83 -2.95 14.03 0.80
CA VAL A 83 -4.16 13.46 1.41
C VAL A 83 -3.82 12.98 2.81
N ASN A 84 -4.79 13.03 3.72
CA ASN A 84 -4.61 12.47 5.03
C ASN A 84 -4.77 10.94 4.96
N ILE A 85 -3.74 10.22 5.39
CA ILE A 85 -3.70 8.76 5.45
C ILE A 85 -3.75 8.38 6.93
N ASP A 86 -4.92 8.56 7.55
CA ASP A 86 -5.14 8.23 8.95
C ASP A 86 -5.97 6.94 9.13
N THR A 87 -6.36 6.66 10.37
CA THR A 87 -7.14 5.47 10.74
C THR A 87 -8.53 5.40 10.11
N ILE A 88 -9.08 6.53 9.65
CA ILE A 88 -10.40 6.58 9.01
C ILE A 88 -10.28 6.21 7.52
N GLY A 89 -9.09 6.31 6.94
CA GLY A 89 -8.82 5.99 5.54
C GLY A 89 -9.26 7.10 4.59
N TYR A 90 -9.40 6.77 3.31
CA TYR A 90 -9.67 7.74 2.24
C TYR A 90 -11.15 8.13 2.16
N LEU A 91 -12.06 7.26 2.62
CA LEU A 91 -13.50 7.42 2.60
C LEU A 91 -14.04 7.68 4.02
N ASP A 92 -14.57 8.87 4.23
CA ASP A 92 -15.31 9.26 5.44
C ASP A 92 -16.81 9.04 5.18
N THR A 93 -17.34 7.93 5.71
CA THR A 93 -18.75 7.55 5.58
C THR A 93 -19.67 8.34 6.51
N VAL A 94 -19.15 8.95 7.57
CA VAL A 94 -19.92 9.77 8.51
C VAL A 94 -20.27 11.11 7.85
N ASN A 95 -19.29 11.76 7.25
CA ASN A 95 -19.46 13.08 6.63
C ASN A 95 -19.64 13.03 5.11
N ASN A 96 -19.71 11.83 4.51
CA ASN A 96 -19.84 11.62 3.07
C ASN A 96 -18.74 12.34 2.26
N ARG A 97 -17.48 12.05 2.60
CA ARG A 97 -16.30 12.62 1.92
C ARG A 97 -15.36 11.55 1.41
N LEU A 98 -14.73 11.84 0.27
CA LEU A 98 -13.64 11.07 -0.32
C LEU A 98 -12.45 12.01 -0.49
N MET A 99 -11.36 11.74 0.24
CA MET A 99 -10.16 12.60 0.24
C MET A 99 -10.51 14.08 0.48
N GLY A 100 -11.40 14.32 1.45
CA GLY A 100 -11.89 15.64 1.83
C GLY A 100 -12.89 16.30 0.88
N ARG A 101 -13.24 15.68 -0.26
CA ARG A 101 -14.26 16.19 -1.19
C ARG A 101 -15.61 15.53 -0.93
N ARG A 102 -16.72 16.26 -1.11
CA ARG A 102 -18.08 15.69 -1.01
C ARG A 102 -18.22 14.48 -1.95
N PHE A 103 -18.69 13.37 -1.42
CA PHE A 103 -18.83 12.10 -2.15
C PHE A 103 -20.10 11.37 -1.71
N LYS A 104 -20.97 11.04 -2.67
CA LYS A 104 -22.18 10.27 -2.40
C LYS A 104 -21.87 8.78 -2.56
N ASN A 105 -21.71 8.06 -1.46
CA ASN A 105 -21.41 6.63 -1.46
C ASN A 105 -22.65 5.76 -1.78
N ARG A 106 -23.17 5.87 -3.01
CA ARG A 106 -24.39 5.14 -3.44
C ARG A 106 -24.20 3.64 -3.61
N LYS A 107 -22.96 3.19 -3.71
CA LYS A 107 -22.60 1.79 -4.02
C LYS A 107 -22.10 1.02 -2.81
N GLY A 108 -22.08 1.63 -1.62
CA GLY A 108 -21.65 0.95 -0.40
C GLY A 108 -20.15 0.66 -0.36
N LEU A 109 -19.33 1.53 -0.94
CA LEU A 109 -17.87 1.42 -0.87
C LEU A 109 -17.40 1.51 0.58
N ILE A 110 -16.32 0.81 0.89
CA ILE A 110 -15.65 0.83 2.19
C ILE A 110 -14.16 1.10 2.00
N ASN A 111 -13.49 1.59 3.04
CA ASN A 111 -12.03 1.56 3.08
C ASN A 111 -11.52 0.12 3.14
N GLN A 112 -10.32 -0.10 2.61
CA GLN A 112 -9.60 -1.36 2.75
C GLN A 112 -9.57 -1.79 4.23
N PRO A 113 -10.07 -3.00 4.54
CA PRO A 113 -10.13 -3.46 5.91
C PRO A 113 -8.73 -3.83 6.43
N HIS A 114 -8.64 -4.08 7.74
CA HIS A 114 -7.41 -4.56 8.36
C HIS A 114 -6.94 -5.88 7.70
N PRO A 115 -5.62 -6.11 7.50
CA PRO A 115 -5.11 -7.31 6.81
C PRO A 115 -5.65 -8.65 7.34
N ARG A 116 -5.90 -8.77 8.65
CA ARG A 116 -6.55 -9.98 9.24
C ARG A 116 -7.89 -10.32 8.57
N LEU A 117 -8.70 -9.31 8.22
CA LEU A 117 -9.98 -9.50 7.55
C LEU A 117 -9.84 -9.84 6.06
N MET A 118 -8.61 -9.82 5.54
CA MET A 118 -8.25 -10.19 4.18
C MET A 118 -7.37 -11.45 4.14
N GLY A 119 -7.32 -12.23 5.23
CA GLY A 119 -6.66 -13.54 5.27
C GLY A 119 -5.23 -13.53 5.84
N ALA A 120 -4.70 -12.37 6.27
CA ALA A 120 -3.36 -12.34 6.85
C ALA A 120 -3.30 -13.03 8.22
N ASP A 121 -2.40 -14.01 8.33
CA ASP A 121 -2.05 -14.73 9.55
C ASP A 121 -0.70 -14.23 10.09
N PHE A 122 -0.77 -13.35 11.08
CA PHE A 122 0.39 -12.70 11.69
C PHE A 122 1.33 -13.64 12.45
N THR A 123 1.00 -14.93 12.60
CA THR A 123 1.91 -15.93 13.19
C THR A 123 2.91 -16.49 12.18
N LYS A 124 2.57 -16.45 10.88
CA LYS A 124 3.40 -17.02 9.79
C LYS A 124 3.66 -16.06 8.62
N ASP A 125 2.88 -14.99 8.47
CA ASP A 125 3.01 -13.99 7.41
C ASP A 125 3.96 -12.85 7.80
N ARG A 126 4.28 -11.97 6.85
CA ARG A 126 5.21 -10.84 7.04
C ARG A 126 4.55 -9.50 6.75
N VAL A 127 4.78 -8.52 7.64
CA VAL A 127 4.71 -7.12 7.23
C VAL A 127 5.94 -6.84 6.36
N GLN A 128 5.79 -6.83 5.04
CA GLN A 128 6.89 -6.50 4.13
C GLN A 128 6.64 -5.13 3.49
N ASP A 129 6.89 -4.10 4.28
CA ASP A 129 6.69 -2.70 3.88
C ASP A 129 7.57 -1.77 4.72
N VAL A 130 7.69 -0.53 4.26
CA VAL A 130 8.47 0.51 4.90
C VAL A 130 7.56 1.39 5.75
N PRO A 131 7.85 1.57 7.04
CA PRO A 131 7.05 2.44 7.90
C PRO A 131 7.22 3.92 7.51
N PHE A 132 6.18 4.73 7.71
CA PHE A 132 6.16 6.12 7.21
C PHE A 132 7.28 7.01 7.76
N ASN A 133 7.74 6.79 8.98
CA ASN A 133 8.88 7.55 9.52
C ASN A 133 10.18 7.31 8.72
N LYS A 134 10.36 6.09 8.20
CA LYS A 134 11.49 5.76 7.31
C LYS A 134 11.28 6.33 5.91
N LEU A 135 10.05 6.37 5.40
CA LEU A 135 9.75 7.04 4.13
C LEU A 135 10.04 8.54 4.19
N ILE A 136 9.62 9.21 5.26
CA ILE A 136 9.91 10.63 5.50
C ILE A 136 11.42 10.85 5.60
N ALA A 137 12.12 10.04 6.41
CA ALA A 137 13.57 10.16 6.54
C ALA A 137 14.31 9.95 5.21
N GLU A 138 13.88 8.97 4.40
CA GLU A 138 14.45 8.72 3.08
C GLU A 138 14.21 9.88 2.12
N TYR A 139 13.00 10.45 2.12
CA TYR A 139 12.70 11.65 1.34
C TYR A 139 13.62 12.81 1.74
N GLU A 140 13.69 13.10 3.04
CA GLU A 140 14.46 14.23 3.54
C GLU A 140 15.95 14.08 3.32
N SER A 141 16.46 12.85 3.37
CA SER A 141 17.85 12.54 3.03
C SER A 141 18.19 12.79 1.55
N ARG A 142 17.22 12.66 0.64
CA ARG A 142 17.45 12.80 -0.81
C ARG A 142 17.14 14.20 -1.34
N TYR A 143 16.12 14.84 -0.80
CA TYR A 143 15.51 16.05 -1.38
C TYR A 143 15.50 17.25 -0.43
N GLY A 144 15.91 17.06 0.82
CA GLY A 144 15.90 18.10 1.87
C GLY A 144 14.66 18.02 2.76
N GLU A 145 14.69 18.76 3.87
CA GLU A 145 13.65 18.71 4.89
C GLU A 145 12.27 19.12 4.36
N ILE A 146 11.22 18.39 4.78
CA ILE A 146 9.83 18.73 4.49
C ILE A 146 9.41 19.86 5.43
N MET A 147 9.36 21.08 4.89
CA MET A 147 9.04 22.28 5.66
C MET A 147 7.52 22.44 5.85
N LEU A 148 7.06 22.28 7.09
CA LEU A 148 5.67 22.55 7.47
C LEU A 148 5.43 24.05 7.64
N ASN A 149 4.31 24.54 7.12
CA ASN A 149 3.90 25.95 7.22
C ASN A 149 2.58 26.09 8.00
N PRO A 150 2.12 27.32 8.34
CA PRO A 150 0.90 27.51 9.12
C PRO A 150 -0.36 26.88 8.52
N CYS A 151 -0.46 26.72 7.19
CA CYS A 151 -1.59 26.00 6.58
C CYS A 151 -1.59 24.54 7.02
N ASP A 152 -0.42 23.89 7.01
CA ASP A 152 -0.28 22.47 7.35
C ASP A 152 -0.78 22.18 8.78
N TYR A 153 -0.43 23.06 9.73
CA TYR A 153 -0.83 22.94 11.13
C TYR A 153 -2.32 23.22 11.37
N ASN A 154 -2.92 24.12 10.59
CA ASN A 154 -4.29 24.59 10.81
C ASN A 154 -5.35 23.81 10.02
N LEU A 155 -4.96 23.13 8.93
CA LEU A 155 -5.89 22.41 8.08
C LEU A 155 -6.38 21.13 8.77
N ARG A 156 -7.71 20.97 8.92
CA ARG A 156 -8.25 19.80 9.64
C ARG A 156 -7.96 18.49 8.87
N PRO A 157 -7.74 17.36 9.55
CA PRO A 157 -7.33 16.09 8.93
C PRO A 157 -8.18 15.63 7.73
N HIS A 158 -9.50 15.84 7.78
CA HIS A 158 -10.43 15.39 6.72
C HIS A 158 -10.83 16.47 5.71
N GLU A 159 -10.17 17.62 5.74
CA GLU A 159 -10.33 18.64 4.71
C GLU A 159 -9.48 18.30 3.49
N LYS A 160 -9.94 18.76 2.32
CA LYS A 160 -9.16 18.67 1.09
C LYS A 160 -7.83 19.37 1.32
N TYR A 161 -6.73 18.71 0.99
CA TYR A 161 -5.40 19.27 1.17
C TYR A 161 -5.09 20.34 0.11
N GLU A 162 -4.72 21.53 0.56
CA GLU A 162 -4.47 22.70 -0.30
C GLU A 162 -3.20 23.49 0.09
N CYS A 163 -2.38 22.96 1.02
CA CYS A 163 -1.26 23.69 1.64
C CYS A 163 0.08 23.66 0.86
N GLY A 164 0.04 23.24 -0.40
CA GLY A 164 1.22 22.97 -1.22
C GLY A 164 1.84 21.63 -0.85
N LYS A 165 1.97 20.75 -1.86
CA LYS A 165 2.58 19.43 -1.73
C LYS A 165 4.03 19.45 -2.22
N GLU A 166 4.78 18.46 -1.77
CA GLU A 166 6.09 18.14 -2.33
C GLU A 166 5.99 17.74 -3.82
N PRO A 167 7.08 17.86 -4.62
CA PRO A 167 7.07 17.49 -6.03
C PRO A 167 6.70 16.02 -6.27
N ASP A 168 5.81 15.78 -7.25
CA ASP A 168 5.22 14.45 -7.47
C ASP A 168 6.25 13.39 -7.85
N ASP A 169 7.28 13.74 -8.61
CA ASP A 169 8.36 12.85 -9.01
C ASP A 169 9.20 12.41 -7.80
N GLN A 170 9.54 13.34 -6.91
CA GLN A 170 10.27 13.08 -5.67
C GLN A 170 9.45 12.21 -4.72
N VAL A 171 8.16 12.56 -4.55
CA VAL A 171 7.24 11.77 -3.73
C VAL A 171 7.12 10.36 -4.29
N ASN A 172 6.87 10.19 -5.60
CA ASN A 172 6.75 8.88 -6.23
C ASN A 172 8.02 8.02 -6.11
N ALA A 173 9.21 8.64 -6.16
CA ALA A 173 10.46 7.92 -5.94
C ALA A 173 10.50 7.25 -4.55
N ILE A 174 9.83 7.83 -3.55
CA ILE A 174 9.77 7.33 -2.18
C ILE A 174 8.55 6.44 -1.95
N ILE A 175 7.33 6.94 -2.18
CA ILE A 175 6.08 6.23 -1.87
C ILE A 175 5.82 5.03 -2.78
N ARG A 176 6.57 4.91 -3.88
CA ARG A 176 6.55 3.75 -4.78
C ARG A 176 7.94 3.13 -4.89
N GLY A 177 8.89 3.85 -5.48
CA GLY A 177 10.20 3.29 -5.84
C GLY A 177 10.95 2.65 -4.66
N TYR A 178 11.11 3.39 -3.56
CA TYR A 178 11.81 2.89 -2.38
C TYR A 178 11.08 1.71 -1.70
N ARG A 179 9.74 1.75 -1.67
CA ARG A 179 8.94 0.63 -1.13
C ARG A 179 9.02 -0.62 -2.00
N GLU A 180 8.98 -0.44 -3.32
CA GLU A 180 9.15 -1.52 -4.31
C GLU A 180 10.55 -2.16 -4.19
N GLU A 181 11.59 -1.37 -3.92
CA GLU A 181 12.94 -1.87 -3.65
C GLU A 181 12.99 -2.70 -2.37
N SER A 182 12.41 -2.19 -1.28
CA SER A 182 12.35 -2.92 0.00
C SER A 182 11.54 -4.22 -0.11
N LEU A 183 10.44 -4.19 -0.84
CA LEU A 183 9.59 -5.36 -1.09
C LEU A 183 10.30 -6.41 -1.95
N ALA A 184 10.97 -5.98 -3.03
CA ALA A 184 11.75 -6.88 -3.89
C ALA A 184 12.88 -7.56 -3.12
N LYS A 185 13.63 -6.82 -2.30
CA LYS A 185 14.69 -7.39 -1.44
C LYS A 185 14.11 -8.42 -0.46
N GLY A 186 13.02 -8.09 0.22
CA GLY A 186 12.35 -9.03 1.11
C GLY A 186 11.91 -10.33 0.42
N ILE A 187 11.41 -10.25 -0.82
CA ILE A 187 11.03 -11.43 -1.61
C ILE A 187 12.26 -12.30 -1.95
N MET A 188 13.41 -11.69 -2.25
CA MET A 188 14.62 -12.42 -2.59
C MET A 188 15.28 -13.06 -1.37
N GLU A 189 15.20 -12.39 -0.21
CA GLU A 189 15.78 -12.82 1.07
C GLU A 189 14.91 -13.86 1.80
N GLU A 190 13.62 -13.94 1.47
CA GLU A 190 12.70 -14.89 2.07
C GLU A 190 13.10 -16.35 1.78
N GLU A 191 13.02 -17.18 2.82
CA GLU A 191 13.35 -18.60 2.73
C GLU A 191 12.25 -19.37 1.99
N ASN A 192 10.98 -19.01 2.20
CA ASN A 192 9.87 -19.60 1.48
C ASN A 192 9.93 -19.30 -0.02
N ASP A 193 9.71 -20.33 -0.85
CA ASP A 193 9.71 -20.19 -2.31
C ASP A 193 8.34 -19.79 -2.87
N LYS A 194 7.28 -19.86 -2.06
CA LYS A 194 5.91 -19.49 -2.45
C LYS A 194 5.45 -18.28 -1.65
N ILE A 195 5.28 -17.14 -2.34
CA ILE A 195 4.98 -15.86 -1.70
C ILE A 195 3.75 -15.23 -2.34
N VAL A 196 2.79 -14.78 -1.53
CA VAL A 196 1.69 -13.93 -1.98
C VAL A 196 2.00 -12.50 -1.57
N VAL A 197 1.85 -11.55 -2.48
CA VAL A 197 2.02 -10.13 -2.21
C VAL A 197 0.66 -9.46 -2.27
N VAL A 198 0.12 -9.05 -1.13
CA VAL A 198 -1.15 -8.30 -1.01
C VAL A 198 -0.82 -6.84 -0.81
N TYR A 199 -0.86 -6.07 -1.90
CA TYR A 199 -0.28 -4.73 -1.95
C TYR A 199 -0.99 -3.83 -2.96
N GLY A 200 -0.93 -2.50 -2.77
CA GLY A 200 -1.55 -1.53 -3.67
C GLY A 200 -1.19 -1.76 -5.15
N ALA A 201 -2.20 -1.78 -6.03
CA ALA A 201 -2.06 -2.19 -7.44
C ALA A 201 -0.97 -1.41 -8.22
N LEU A 202 -0.70 -0.16 -7.84
CA LEU A 202 0.30 0.69 -8.49
C LEU A 202 1.75 0.23 -8.26
N HIS A 203 1.99 -0.67 -7.31
CA HIS A 203 3.33 -1.19 -7.01
C HIS A 203 3.74 -2.35 -7.92
N GLU A 204 2.80 -3.03 -8.58
CA GLU A 204 3.06 -4.27 -9.31
C GLU A 204 4.19 -4.14 -10.35
N TRP A 205 4.06 -3.15 -11.24
CA TRP A 205 5.00 -3.01 -12.36
C TRP A 205 6.40 -2.61 -11.88
N GLY A 206 6.47 -1.69 -10.93
CA GLY A 206 7.74 -1.26 -10.35
C GLY A 206 8.41 -2.40 -9.58
N LEU A 207 7.64 -3.13 -8.75
CA LEU A 207 8.11 -4.34 -8.09
C LEU A 207 8.67 -5.36 -9.08
N TYR A 208 7.93 -5.66 -10.15
CA TYR A 208 8.40 -6.59 -11.18
C TYR A 208 9.74 -6.14 -11.80
N LYS A 209 9.89 -4.85 -12.10
CA LYS A 209 11.16 -4.30 -12.59
C LYS A 209 12.30 -4.44 -11.58
N LYS A 210 12.04 -4.22 -10.28
CA LYS A 210 13.05 -4.41 -9.23
C LYS A 210 13.44 -5.87 -9.07
N LEU A 211 12.48 -6.79 -9.15
CA LEU A 211 12.75 -8.23 -9.15
C LEU A 211 13.62 -8.65 -10.34
N GLN A 212 13.30 -8.19 -11.55
CA GLN A 212 14.12 -8.47 -12.74
C GLN A 212 15.54 -7.90 -12.65
N ALA A 213 15.72 -6.76 -11.97
CA ALA A 213 17.04 -6.17 -11.75
C ALA A 213 17.88 -6.97 -10.74
N LEU A 214 17.25 -7.64 -9.77
CA LEU A 214 17.92 -8.51 -8.80
C LEU A 214 18.19 -9.90 -9.38
N ASP A 215 17.27 -10.40 -10.19
CA ASP A 215 17.37 -11.68 -10.89
C ASP A 215 16.60 -11.62 -12.23
N SER A 216 17.34 -11.63 -13.33
CA SER A 216 16.78 -11.52 -14.68
C SER A 216 15.86 -12.68 -15.09
N MET A 217 15.86 -13.78 -14.32
CA MET A 217 15.00 -14.95 -14.57
C MET A 217 13.53 -14.71 -14.18
N TRP A 218 13.22 -13.62 -13.46
CA TRP A 218 11.84 -13.28 -13.14
C TRP A 218 11.02 -13.01 -14.41
N THR A 219 9.94 -13.78 -14.55
CA THR A 219 8.98 -13.70 -15.65
C THR A 219 7.55 -13.78 -15.12
N ARG A 220 6.60 -13.27 -15.90
CA ARG A 220 5.17 -13.45 -15.61
C ARG A 220 4.72 -14.83 -16.05
N VAL A 221 4.00 -15.54 -15.19
CA VAL A 221 3.35 -16.80 -15.55
C VAL A 221 2.10 -16.46 -16.35
N VAL A 222 2.13 -16.77 -17.65
CA VAL A 222 0.96 -16.66 -18.52
C VAL A 222 0.21 -17.98 -18.39
N LYS A 223 -1.04 -17.95 -17.91
CA LYS A 223 -1.89 -19.15 -17.99
C LYS A 223 -2.09 -19.46 -19.48
N PRO A 224 -1.87 -20.70 -19.95
CA PRO A 224 -2.35 -21.09 -21.26
C PRO A 224 -3.87 -20.85 -21.33
N ASN A 225 -4.34 -20.30 -22.44
CA ASN A 225 -5.76 -20.11 -22.72
C ASN A 225 -6.52 -21.43 -22.75
#